data_AF-A0A7C5GJ10-F1
#
_entry.id   AF-A0A7C5GJ10-F1
#
_cell.length_a   1.000
_cell.length_b   1.000
_cell.length_c   1.000
_cell.angle_alpha   90.00
_cell.angle_beta   90.00
_cell.angle_gamma   90.00
#
_symmetry.space_group_name_H-M   'P 1'
#
loop_
_entity.id
_entity.type
_entity.pdbx_description
1 polymer ?
#
loop_
_entity_poly.entity_id
_entity_poly.type
_entity_poly.pdbx_seq_one_letter_code
_entity_poly.pdbx_strand_id
1 'polypeptide(L)'
;MISPADNDHHMVVLGITGASGAIYGIRTAEVLKELGFELYIIITDEGMRVLSMEVPDWEKRLKSVANDVHSIKSADRYISGSTSPYMLLVAPCTINTLIKVALGISDNNLLRTIQ
;
A
#
# COMPACT_ATOMS: atom_id res chain seq x y z
N MET A 1 -21.16 -2.80 3.58
CA MET A 1 -20.03 -2.54 4.51
C MET A 1 -18.98 -3.58 4.21
N ILE A 2 -17.76 -3.16 3.86
CA ILE A 2 -16.65 -4.07 3.55
C ILE A 2 -16.02 -4.45 4.90
N SER A 3 -16.67 -5.35 5.64
CA SER A 3 -16.14 -5.90 6.88
C SER A 3 -15.53 -7.27 6.58
N PRO A 4 -14.33 -7.60 7.08
CA PRO A 4 -13.65 -8.86 6.80
C PRO A 4 -14.41 -10.10 7.29
N ALA A 5 -15.48 -9.96 8.09
CA ALA A 5 -16.25 -11.09 8.64
C ALA A 5 -16.82 -12.09 7.60
N ASP A 6 -16.81 -11.78 6.30
CA ASP A 6 -17.44 -12.57 5.23
C ASP A 6 -16.48 -13.30 4.26
N ASN A 7 -15.13 -13.26 4.41
CA ASN A 7 -14.20 -13.91 3.46
C ASN A 7 -12.92 -14.50 4.10
N ASP A 8 -12.44 -15.65 3.61
CA ASP A 8 -11.17 -16.32 4.02
C ASP A 8 -9.87 -15.52 3.67
N HIS A 9 -9.99 -14.37 3.01
CA HIS A 9 -8.86 -13.52 2.62
C HIS A 9 -9.02 -12.10 3.17
N HIS A 10 -8.27 -11.78 4.24
CA HIS A 10 -8.32 -10.48 4.93
C HIS A 10 -7.14 -9.55 4.61
N MET A 11 -6.27 -9.93 3.67
CA MET A 11 -5.06 -9.17 3.38
C MET A 11 -5.29 -8.10 2.31
N VAL A 12 -4.94 -6.87 2.62
CA VAL A 12 -4.96 -5.73 1.71
C VAL A 12 -3.53 -5.25 1.46
N VAL A 13 -3.16 -5.10 0.19
CA VAL A 13 -1.93 -4.40 -0.19
C VAL A 13 -2.25 -2.90 -0.25
N LEU A 14 -1.45 -2.09 0.44
CA LEU A 14 -1.54 -0.63 0.41
C LEU A 14 -0.28 -0.03 -0.21
N GLY A 15 -0.41 0.54 -1.40
CA GLY A 15 0.63 1.32 -2.06
C GLY A 15 0.62 2.78 -1.63
N ILE A 16 1.74 3.31 -1.16
CA ILE A 16 1.93 4.74 -0.89
C ILE A 16 2.92 5.31 -1.91
N THR A 17 2.45 6.23 -2.74
CA THR A 17 3.24 6.83 -3.83
C THR A 17 3.61 8.29 -3.55
N GLY A 18 4.52 8.85 -4.35
CA GLY A 18 5.01 10.24 -4.22
C GLY A 18 4.05 11.36 -4.61
N ALA A 19 2.74 11.15 -4.48
CA ALA A 19 1.75 12.21 -4.63
C ALA A 19 1.56 12.96 -3.29
N SER A 20 1.13 14.21 -3.35
CA SER A 20 0.81 14.99 -2.15
C SER A 20 -0.35 14.36 -1.36
N GLY A 21 -0.41 14.64 -0.05
CA GLY A 21 -1.44 14.11 0.83
C GLY A 21 -1.02 12.77 1.43
N ALA A 22 0.24 12.64 1.82
CA ALA A 22 0.81 11.45 2.44
C ALA A 22 0.01 10.99 3.67
N ILE A 23 -0.62 11.93 4.38
CA ILE A 23 -1.51 11.66 5.52
C ILE A 23 -2.68 10.74 5.15
N TYR A 24 -3.18 10.78 3.91
CA TYR A 24 -4.27 9.92 3.49
C TYR A 24 -3.83 8.46 3.42
N GLY A 25 -2.61 8.17 2.98
CA GLY A 25 -2.08 6.80 3.03
C GLY A 25 -2.03 6.24 4.45
N ILE A 26 -1.57 7.06 5.41
CA ILE A 26 -1.50 6.66 6.83
C ILE A 26 -2.90 6.46 7.41
N ARG A 27 -3.82 7.41 7.20
CA ARG A 27 -5.21 7.30 7.68
C ARG A 27 -5.92 6.10 7.07
N THR A 28 -5.68 5.79 5.80
CA THR A 28 -6.23 4.60 5.17
C THR A 28 -5.70 3.33 5.83
N ALA A 29 -4.41 3.25 6.13
CA ALA A 29 -3.84 2.11 6.86
C ALA A 29 -4.49 1.95 8.26
N GLU A 30 -4.64 3.04 9.01
CA GLU A 30 -5.28 3.04 10.33
C GLU A 30 -6.73 2.55 10.26
N VAL A 31 -7.53 3.08 9.32
CA VAL A 31 -8.94 2.68 9.15
C VAL A 31 -9.06 1.21 8.71
N LEU A 32 -8.23 0.76 7.76
CA LEU A 32 -8.25 -0.65 7.34
C LEU A 32 -7.89 -1.59 8.49
N LYS A 33 -6.95 -1.19 9.35
CA LYS A 33 -6.60 -1.94 10.56
C LYS A 33 -7.76 -1.99 11.57
N GLU A 34 -8.44 -0.87 11.80
CA GLU A 34 -9.64 -0.79 12.64
C GLU A 34 -10.78 -1.67 12.11
N LEU A 35 -10.90 -1.79 10.78
CA LEU A 35 -11.85 -2.69 10.13
C LEU A 35 -11.46 -4.16 10.22
N GLY A 36 -10.25 -4.50 10.69
CA GLY A 36 -9.80 -5.88 10.88
C GLY A 36 -9.03 -6.47 9.69
N PHE A 37 -8.62 -5.67 8.71
CA PHE A 37 -7.77 -6.14 7.61
C PHE A 37 -6.32 -6.31 8.05
N GLU A 38 -5.66 -7.32 7.47
CA GLU A 38 -4.21 -7.42 7.48
C GLU A 38 -3.64 -6.53 6.37
N LEU A 39 -2.50 -5.89 6.64
CA LEU A 39 -1.94 -4.90 5.73
C LEU A 39 -0.53 -5.29 5.31
N TYR A 40 -0.32 -5.28 4.00
CA TYR A 40 0.99 -5.30 3.39
C TYR A 40 1.24 -3.94 2.72
N ILE A 41 2.09 -3.13 3.33
CA ILE A 41 2.29 -1.74 2.90
C ILE A 41 3.54 -1.65 2.03
N ILE A 42 3.40 -1.11 0.82
CA ILE A 42 4.50 -0.87 -0.13
C ILE A 42 4.64 0.63 -0.33
N ILE A 43 5.83 1.17 -0.07
CA ILE A 43 6.11 2.60 -0.19
C ILE A 43 7.14 2.81 -1.30
N THR A 44 6.80 3.64 -2.30
CA THR A 44 7.76 4.07 -3.35
C THR A 44 8.83 4.98 -2.76
N ASP A 45 10.00 5.08 -3.40
CA ASP A 45 11.07 5.98 -2.96
C ASP A 45 10.59 7.44 -2.89
N GLU A 46 9.78 7.89 -3.85
CA GLU A 46 9.17 9.23 -3.83
C GLU A 46 8.10 9.35 -2.74
N GLY A 47 7.32 8.30 -2.50
CA GLY A 47 6.33 8.25 -1.42
C GLY A 47 6.97 8.40 -0.05
N MET A 48 8.11 7.75 0.16
CA MET A 48 8.94 7.89 1.36
C MET A 48 9.38 9.33 1.60
N ARG A 49 9.82 10.00 0.52
CA ARG A 49 10.23 11.40 0.55
C ARG A 49 9.07 12.32 0.92
N VAL A 50 7.89 12.13 0.31
CA VAL A 50 6.70 12.93 0.62
C VAL A 50 6.21 12.69 2.05
N LEU A 51 6.17 11.44 2.51
CA LEU A 51 5.85 11.10 3.91
C LEU A 51 6.76 11.83 4.88
N SER A 52 8.07 11.81 4.63
CA SER A 52 9.06 12.45 5.49
C SER A 52 8.96 13.98 5.50
N MET A 53 8.45 14.57 4.42
CA MET A 53 8.23 16.01 4.30
C MET A 53 6.91 16.47 4.92
N GLU A 54 5.82 15.73 4.71
CA GLU A 54 4.46 16.14 5.11
C GLU A 54 4.07 15.63 6.50
N VAL A 55 4.61 14.49 6.94
CA VAL A 55 4.18 13.81 8.17
C VAL A 55 5.39 13.30 8.98
N PRO A 56 5.97 14.10 9.88
CA PRO A 56 7.23 13.77 10.58
C PRO A 56 7.23 12.45 11.37
N ASP A 57 6.08 11.96 11.83
CA ASP A 57 5.93 10.76 12.65
C ASP A 57 5.41 9.54 11.87
N TRP A 58 5.43 9.59 10.54
CA TRP A 58 4.81 8.59 9.67
C TRP A 58 5.28 7.15 9.95
N GLU A 59 6.57 6.93 10.23
CA GLU A 59 7.14 5.61 10.50
C GLU A 59 6.46 4.93 11.68
N LYS A 60 6.33 5.68 12.78
CA LYS A 60 5.75 5.18 14.02
C LYS A 60 4.29 4.77 13.80
N ARG A 61 3.55 5.57 13.02
CA ARG A 61 2.14 5.35 12.73
C ARG A 61 1.91 4.15 11.81
N LEU A 62 2.72 4.00 10.76
CA LEU A 62 2.61 2.83 9.88
C LEU A 62 3.02 1.54 10.60
N LYS A 63 4.09 1.58 11.41
CA LYS A 63 4.54 0.42 12.22
C LYS A 63 3.54 0.02 13.31
N SER A 64 2.66 0.92 13.77
CA SER A 64 1.63 0.56 14.74
C SER A 64 0.43 -0.16 14.13
N VAL A 65 0.25 -0.09 12.80
CA VAL A 65 -0.90 -0.69 12.11
C VAL A 65 -0.52 -1.92 11.27
N ALA A 66 0.74 -2.01 10.82
CA ALA A 66 1.25 -3.10 10.00
C ALA A 66 2.68 -3.48 10.39
N ASN A 67 2.96 -4.77 10.47
CA ASN A 67 4.34 -5.28 10.62
C ASN A 67 5.08 -5.32 9.27
N ASP A 68 4.34 -5.52 8.17
CA ASP A 68 4.86 -5.67 6.81
C ASP A 68 4.86 -4.32 6.07
N VAL A 69 5.72 -3.39 6.50
CA VAL A 69 5.94 -2.10 5.82
C VAL A 69 7.26 -2.17 5.05
N HIS A 70 7.17 -2.14 3.72
CA HIS A 70 8.31 -2.36 2.82
C HIS A 70 8.53 -1.19 1.87
N SER A 71 9.80 -0.94 1.55
CA SER A 71 10.15 -0.15 0.37
C SER A 71 9.79 -0.95 -0.88
N ILE A 72 9.48 -0.23 -1.96
CA ILE A 72 9.19 -0.82 -3.27
C ILE A 72 10.27 -1.78 -3.78
N LYS A 73 11.52 -1.65 -3.30
CA LYS A 73 12.64 -2.52 -3.70
C LYS A 73 12.73 -3.83 -2.91
N SER A 74 12.11 -3.90 -1.73
CA SER A 74 12.14 -5.07 -0.83
C SER A 74 10.79 -5.78 -0.71
N ALA A 75 9.81 -5.34 -1.50
CA ALA A 75 8.46 -5.88 -1.48
C ALA A 75 8.38 -7.16 -2.34
N ASP A 76 8.67 -8.33 -1.77
CA ASP A 76 8.90 -9.55 -2.57
C ASP A 76 7.77 -10.58 -2.46
N ARG A 77 6.90 -10.42 -1.44
CA ARG A 77 5.98 -11.48 -0.98
C ARG A 77 4.84 -11.80 -1.96
N TYR A 78 4.38 -10.81 -2.71
CA TYR A 78 3.23 -10.94 -3.64
C TYR A 78 3.64 -11.09 -5.11
N ILE A 79 4.93 -11.18 -5.40
CA ILE A 79 5.46 -11.27 -6.76
C ILE A 79 5.25 -12.67 -7.37
N SER A 80 4.99 -13.70 -6.56
CA SER A 80 5.02 -15.10 -6.97
C SER A 80 3.65 -15.77 -7.15
N GLY A 81 2.54 -15.02 -7.09
CA GLY A 81 1.20 -15.52 -7.44
C GLY A 81 0.58 -16.58 -6.51
N SER A 82 1.27 -17.01 -5.45
CA SER A 82 0.76 -18.05 -4.52
C SER A 82 -0.14 -17.49 -3.42
N THR A 83 -0.13 -16.18 -3.20
CA THR A 83 -0.99 -15.49 -2.23
C THR A 83 -1.58 -14.27 -2.93
N SER A 84 -2.85 -14.31 -3.34
CA SER A 84 -3.52 -13.14 -3.92
C SER A 84 -4.03 -12.26 -2.77
N PRO A 85 -3.77 -10.95 -2.78
CA PRO A 85 -4.43 -10.06 -1.84
C PRO A 85 -5.93 -10.00 -2.14
N TYR A 86 -6.72 -9.67 -1.12
CA TYR A 86 -8.15 -9.39 -1.29
C TYR A 86 -8.38 -8.11 -2.11
N MET A 87 -7.49 -7.13 -1.93
CA MET A 87 -7.56 -5.83 -2.60
C MET A 87 -6.16 -5.19 -2.68
N LEU A 88 -5.90 -4.47 -3.77
CA LEU A 88 -4.88 -3.42 -3.80
C LEU A 88 -5.55 -2.06 -3.67
N LEU A 89 -5.03 -1.23 -2.77
CA LEU A 89 -5.37 0.18 -2.69
C LEU A 89 -4.10 1.02 -2.82
N VAL A 90 -4.17 2.15 -3.54
CA VAL A 90 -3.04 3.08 -3.70
C VAL A 90 -3.44 4.45 -3.20
N ALA A 91 -2.85 4.91 -2.10
CA ALA A 91 -3.18 6.18 -1.46
C ALA A 91 -1.96 6.83 -0.78
N PRO A 92 -1.55 8.05 -1.19
CA PRO A 92 -1.98 8.75 -2.40
C PRO A 92 -1.40 8.08 -3.66
N CYS A 93 -2.02 8.30 -4.82
CA CYS A 93 -1.62 7.73 -6.11
C CYS A 93 -1.11 8.82 -7.06
N THR A 94 0.13 8.71 -7.55
CA THR A 94 0.64 9.58 -8.60
C THR A 94 -0.03 9.28 -9.94
N ILE A 95 -0.12 10.29 -10.80
CA ILE A 95 -0.57 10.12 -12.19
C ILE A 95 0.30 9.09 -12.93
N ASN A 96 1.61 9.06 -12.66
CA ASN A 96 2.53 8.08 -13.26
C ASN A 96 2.13 6.64 -12.89
N THR A 97 1.90 6.36 -11.60
CA THR A 97 1.42 5.05 -11.14
C THR A 97 0.09 4.70 -11.79
N LEU A 98 -0.88 5.62 -11.79
CA LEU A 98 -2.19 5.41 -12.40
C LEU A 98 -2.11 5.06 -13.90
N ILE A 99 -1.31 5.81 -14.67
CA ILE A 99 -1.12 5.56 -16.10
C ILE A 99 -0.48 4.20 -16.33
N LYS A 100 0.55 3.83 -15.55
CA LYS A 100 1.21 2.53 -15.68
C LYS A 100 0.24 1.38 -15.41
N VAL A 101 -0.62 1.50 -14.38
CA VAL A 101 -1.70 0.53 -14.13
C VAL A 101 -2.63 0.44 -15.34
N ALA A 102 -3.11 1.57 -15.85
CA ALA A 102 -4.03 1.61 -16.99
C ALA A 102 -3.43 1.02 -18.28
N LEU A 103 -2.11 1.14 -18.46
CA LEU A 103 -1.38 0.61 -19.62
C LEU A 103 -0.84 -0.81 -19.40
N GLY A 104 -1.04 -1.41 -18.22
CA GLY A 104 -0.49 -2.74 -17.90
C GLY A 104 1.04 -2.77 -17.82
N ILE A 105 1.68 -1.65 -17.48
CA ILE A 105 3.13 -1.57 -17.29
C ILE A 105 3.44 -1.97 -15.84
N SER A 106 4.23 -3.02 -15.65
CA SER A 106 4.62 -3.51 -14.31
C SER A 106 6.12 -3.54 -14.12
N ASP A 107 6.69 -2.35 -14.02
CA ASP A 107 8.13 -2.11 -13.89
C ASP A 107 8.62 -2.04 -12.43
N ASN A 108 7.76 -2.31 -11.45
CA ASN A 108 8.11 -2.34 -10.04
C ASN A 108 7.19 -3.26 -9.23
N ASN A 109 7.57 -3.56 -7.99
CA ASN A 109 6.89 -4.56 -7.16
C ASN A 109 5.46 -4.15 -6.79
N LEU A 110 5.17 -2.84 -6.65
CA LEU A 110 3.80 -2.37 -6.43
C LEU A 110 2.90 -2.71 -7.63
N LEU A 111 3.34 -2.40 -8.85
CA LEU A 111 2.57 -2.65 -10.07
C LEU A 111 2.49 -4.13 -10.45
N ARG A 112 3.41 -4.96 -9.94
CA ARG A 112 3.34 -6.42 -10.10
C ARG A 112 2.29 -7.07 -9.20
N THR A 113 1.76 -6.36 -8.19
CA THR A 113 0.71 -6.92 -7.32
C THR A 113 -0.67 -7.00 -7.96
N ILE A 114 -0.89 -6.36 -9.12
CA ILE A 114 -2.17 -6.35 -9.85
C ILE A 114 -2.20 -7.21 -11.11
N GLN A 115 -1.06 -7.80 -11.50
CA GLN A 115 -0.94 -8.64 -12.69
C GLN A 115 -0.89 -10.11 -12.30
#